data_AF-A0A502L542-F1
#
_entry.id   AF-A0A502L542-F1
#
_cell.length_a   1.000
_cell.length_b   1.000
_cell.length_c   1.000
_cell.angle_alpha   90.00
_cell.angle_beta   90.00
_cell.angle_gamma   90.00
#
_symmetry.space_group_name_H-M   'P 1'
#
loop_
_entity.id
_entity.type
_entity.pdbx_description
1 polymer ?
#
loop_
_entity_poly.entity_id
_entity_poly.type
_entity_poly.pdbx_seq_one_letter_code
_entity_poly.pdbx_strand_id
1 'polypeptide(L)'
;MRVSTSQFYHQSSLNMMNKSSEVNEQTAYISSGKRVLTAKDDAVAFGSLSGYKEGISRIEQYNRNITQSKNHNALTETSFSLVQETLLQAKQRFIQANNSALTDEDRLSIAEQMKQYLSQVLDIANSKDETGGYIFSGYQIDTQPFAIQVDNSVTYQGDSGVNELSISNNVFVDINMPGDSAFEKIDNVIGDFSPSYNNNVGGATVSNAVIANRGTYDTATFPPGYTLDFTDADTNGQLEVVITDSTAGAVTTIDPFVPGQAFSFIGVEVTIDGMPEIGDQIVLNEDNKVSVFETLKAAIDWLEVGGSAANTSQHEVDYGHILSQLNEAASHISAQQGKAGINLQLIESQESRHLDSNLSLEQGRSSIEDLDFYKATTRLEQSEVALQAAQLTFSKVQGLSLLNYIR
;
A
#
# COMPACT_ATOMS: atom_id res chain seq x y z
N MET A 1 -55.27 -63.08 -33.28
CA MET A 1 -54.26 -62.15 -32.76
C MET A 1 -53.81 -62.62 -31.38
N ARG A 2 -52.68 -63.33 -31.27
CA ARG A 2 -52.05 -63.66 -29.98
C ARG A 2 -51.14 -62.49 -29.59
N VAL A 3 -51.73 -61.40 -29.10
CA VAL A 3 -50.95 -60.43 -28.33
C VAL A 3 -50.70 -61.15 -26.99
N SER A 4 -49.46 -61.57 -26.74
CA SER A 4 -49.18 -62.48 -25.62
C SER A 4 -49.44 -61.75 -24.30
N THR A 5 -50.11 -62.42 -23.36
CA THR A 5 -50.32 -61.94 -21.98
C THR A 5 -48.99 -61.50 -21.33
N SER A 6 -47.88 -62.14 -21.73
CA SER A 6 -46.51 -61.77 -21.34
C SER A 6 -46.08 -60.39 -21.84
N GLN A 7 -46.45 -60.01 -23.07
CA GLN A 7 -46.11 -58.70 -23.64
C GLN A 7 -46.91 -57.56 -23.00
N PHE A 8 -48.19 -57.81 -22.67
CA PHE A 8 -48.99 -56.87 -21.87
C PHE A 8 -48.45 -56.72 -20.45
N TYR A 9 -48.08 -57.83 -19.80
CA TYR A 9 -47.47 -57.81 -18.47
C TYR A 9 -46.16 -57.02 -18.46
N HIS A 10 -45.29 -57.27 -19.44
CA HIS A 10 -44.02 -56.56 -19.59
C HIS A 10 -44.25 -55.07 -19.82
N GLN A 11 -45.20 -54.70 -20.69
CA GLN A 11 -45.54 -53.29 -20.94
C GLN A 11 -46.10 -52.59 -19.70
N SER A 12 -46.99 -53.24 -18.94
CA SER A 12 -47.53 -52.68 -17.69
C SER A 12 -46.46 -52.57 -16.60
N SER A 13 -45.54 -53.52 -16.52
CA SER A 13 -44.39 -53.47 -15.60
C SER A 13 -43.43 -52.33 -15.97
N LEU A 14 -43.11 -52.15 -17.25
CA LEU A 14 -42.31 -51.02 -17.73
C LEU A 14 -42.98 -49.68 -17.43
N ASN A 15 -44.30 -49.58 -17.64
CA ASN A 15 -45.05 -48.37 -17.31
C ASN A 15 -45.00 -48.05 -15.81
N MET A 16 -45.11 -49.07 -14.94
CA MET A 16 -44.99 -48.89 -13.50
C MET A 16 -43.57 -48.46 -13.09
N MET A 17 -42.53 -49.07 -13.67
CA MET A 17 -41.14 -48.67 -13.43
C MET A 17 -40.89 -47.23 -13.87
N ASN A 18 -41.41 -46.83 -15.03
CA ASN A 18 -41.32 -45.46 -15.52
C ASN A 18 -42.02 -44.47 -14.56
N LYS A 19 -43.22 -44.80 -14.07
CA LYS A 19 -43.93 -43.96 -13.09
C LYS A 19 -43.25 -43.90 -11.73
N SER A 20 -42.64 -44.99 -11.27
CA SER A 20 -41.83 -44.99 -10.04
C SER A 20 -40.59 -44.11 -10.20
N SER A 21 -39.94 -44.15 -11.38
CA SER A 21 -38.81 -43.29 -11.70
C SER A 21 -39.21 -41.81 -11.73
N GLU A 22 -40.37 -41.49 -12.31
CA GLU A 22 -40.90 -40.11 -12.37
C GLU A 22 -41.17 -39.54 -10.97
N VAL A 23 -41.78 -40.31 -10.07
CA VAL A 23 -41.97 -39.92 -8.67
C VAL A 23 -40.63 -39.66 -7.97
N ASN A 24 -39.68 -40.59 -8.10
CA ASN A 24 -38.35 -40.43 -7.50
C ASN A 24 -37.62 -39.17 -8.02
N GLU A 25 -37.77 -38.87 -9.31
CA GLU A 25 -37.20 -37.67 -9.92
C GLU A 25 -37.84 -36.39 -9.36
N GLN A 26 -39.17 -36.33 -9.24
CA GLN A 26 -39.86 -35.18 -8.63
C GLN A 26 -39.47 -35.00 -7.16
N THR A 27 -39.30 -36.08 -6.39
CA THR A 27 -38.81 -36.02 -5.01
C THR A 27 -37.39 -35.43 -4.94
N ALA A 28 -36.52 -35.72 -5.89
CA ALA A 28 -35.17 -35.15 -5.95
C ALA A 28 -35.20 -33.62 -6.16
N TYR A 29 -36.05 -33.11 -7.05
CA TYR A 29 -36.20 -31.66 -7.23
C TYR A 29 -36.77 -30.98 -5.97
N ILE A 30 -37.82 -31.55 -5.36
CA ILE A 30 -38.42 -30.97 -4.15
C ILE A 30 -37.44 -30.98 -2.97
N SER A 31 -36.69 -32.07 -2.77
CA SER A 31 -35.71 -32.17 -1.69
C SER A 31 -34.50 -31.25 -1.88
N SER A 32 -34.07 -31.02 -3.12
CA SER A 32 -32.98 -30.08 -3.43
C SER A 32 -33.43 -28.62 -3.45
N GLY A 33 -34.73 -28.35 -3.60
CA GLY A 33 -35.29 -27.01 -3.77
C GLY A 33 -34.95 -26.35 -5.12
N LYS A 34 -34.40 -27.13 -6.07
CA LYS A 34 -33.90 -26.62 -7.35
C LYS A 34 -34.70 -27.17 -8.51
N ARG A 35 -35.00 -26.31 -9.49
CA ARG A 35 -35.62 -26.66 -10.77
C ARG A 35 -34.63 -27.29 -11.74
N VAL A 36 -33.38 -26.84 -11.74
CA VAL A 36 -32.33 -27.30 -12.65
C VAL A 36 -31.18 -27.89 -11.83
N LEU A 37 -31.02 -29.21 -11.90
CA LEU A 37 -29.95 -29.94 -11.20
C LEU A 37 -28.81 -30.31 -12.15
N THR A 38 -29.16 -30.71 -13.37
CA THR A 38 -28.20 -31.17 -14.38
C THR A 38 -28.49 -30.58 -15.75
N ALA A 39 -27.52 -30.67 -16.66
CA ALA A 39 -27.70 -30.24 -18.06
C ALA A 39 -28.77 -31.04 -18.82
N LYS A 40 -29.20 -32.21 -18.30
CA LYS A 40 -30.31 -33.00 -18.86
C LYS A 40 -31.64 -32.28 -18.70
N ASP A 41 -31.80 -31.50 -17.64
CA ASP A 41 -33.09 -30.90 -17.26
C ASP A 41 -33.41 -29.72 -18.18
N ASP A 42 -32.41 -28.86 -18.40
CA ASP A 42 -32.47 -27.71 -19.31
C ASP A 42 -31.04 -27.23 -19.63
N ALA A 43 -30.52 -27.60 -20.80
CA ALA A 43 -29.14 -27.27 -21.19
C ALA A 43 -28.90 -25.76 -21.31
N VAL A 44 -29.91 -24.98 -21.69
CA VAL A 44 -29.80 -23.51 -21.85
C VAL A 44 -29.76 -22.87 -20.47
N ALA A 45 -30.71 -23.21 -19.60
CA ALA A 45 -30.74 -22.71 -18.23
C ALA A 45 -29.49 -23.12 -17.45
N PHE A 46 -29.00 -24.36 -17.64
CA PHE A 46 -27.77 -24.84 -17.00
C PHE A 46 -26.54 -24.05 -17.46
N GLY A 47 -26.44 -23.72 -18.75
CA GLY A 47 -25.36 -22.87 -19.28
C GLY A 47 -25.36 -21.47 -18.66
N SER A 48 -26.53 -20.80 -18.62
CA SER A 48 -26.67 -19.50 -17.95
C SER A 48 -26.36 -19.59 -16.46
N LEU A 49 -26.83 -20.64 -15.78
CA LEU A 49 -26.57 -20.88 -14.36
C LEU A 49 -25.08 -21.03 -14.06
N SER A 50 -24.35 -21.72 -14.93
CA SER A 50 -22.89 -21.84 -14.83
C SER A 50 -22.22 -20.47 -14.89
N GLY A 51 -22.63 -19.60 -15.81
CA GLY A 51 -22.12 -18.24 -15.92
C GLY A 51 -22.40 -17.38 -14.67
N TYR A 52 -23.61 -17.46 -14.10
CA TYR A 52 -23.93 -16.79 -12.84
C TYR A 52 -23.05 -17.30 -11.68
N LYS A 53 -22.88 -18.62 -11.56
CA LYS A 53 -22.04 -19.24 -10.51
C LYS A 53 -20.57 -18.85 -10.65
N GLU A 54 -20.03 -18.81 -11.88
CA GLU A 54 -18.67 -18.34 -12.14
C GLU A 54 -18.51 -16.86 -11.76
N GLY A 55 -19.48 -16.01 -12.12
CA GLY A 55 -19.51 -14.60 -11.73
C GLY A 55 -19.48 -14.41 -10.21
N ILE A 56 -20.34 -15.14 -9.48
CA ILE A 56 -20.39 -15.11 -8.01
C ILE A 56 -19.06 -15.58 -7.42
N SER A 57 -18.50 -16.69 -7.89
CA SER A 57 -17.21 -17.21 -7.41
C SER A 57 -16.06 -16.22 -7.61
N ARG A 58 -16.04 -15.50 -8.74
CA ARG A 58 -15.08 -14.41 -8.97
C ARG A 58 -15.26 -13.26 -7.98
N ILE A 59 -16.50 -12.84 -7.71
CA ILE A 59 -16.77 -11.79 -6.72
C ILE A 59 -16.34 -12.23 -5.32
N GLU A 60 -16.59 -13.48 -4.93
CA GLU A 60 -16.12 -14.01 -3.64
C GLU A 60 -14.58 -13.97 -3.53
N GLN A 61 -13.87 -14.27 -4.62
CA GLN A 61 -12.41 -14.13 -4.65
C GLN A 61 -11.99 -12.67 -4.51
N TYR A 62 -12.63 -11.74 -5.23
CA TYR A 62 -12.34 -10.31 -5.11
C TYR A 62 -12.66 -9.76 -3.72
N ASN A 63 -13.72 -10.23 -3.06
CA ASN A 63 -14.04 -9.83 -1.70
C ASN A 63 -12.98 -10.28 -0.69
N ARG A 64 -12.42 -11.49 -0.83
CA ARG A 64 -11.27 -11.91 0.00
C ARG A 64 -10.07 -10.98 -0.20
N ASN A 65 -9.79 -10.64 -1.46
CA ASN A 65 -8.73 -9.70 -1.80
C ASN A 65 -9.00 -8.30 -1.21
N ILE A 66 -10.22 -7.79 -1.35
CA ILE A 66 -10.66 -6.51 -0.77
C ILE A 66 -10.45 -6.49 0.74
N THR A 67 -10.86 -7.52 1.46
CA THR A 67 -10.66 -7.61 2.91
C THR A 67 -9.17 -7.55 3.27
N GLN A 68 -8.33 -8.31 2.56
CA GLN A 68 -6.88 -8.29 2.79
C GLN A 68 -6.27 -6.90 2.50
N SER A 69 -6.58 -6.31 1.34
CA SER A 69 -6.09 -4.98 0.96
C SER A 69 -6.56 -3.90 1.92
N LYS A 70 -7.81 -3.98 2.40
CA LYS A 70 -8.40 -3.03 3.35
C LYS A 70 -7.68 -3.06 4.69
N ASN A 71 -7.46 -4.26 5.25
CA ASN A 71 -6.75 -4.41 6.52
C ASN A 71 -5.32 -3.87 6.43
N HIS A 72 -4.59 -4.19 5.36
CA HIS A 72 -3.21 -3.73 5.20
C HIS A 72 -3.12 -2.21 4.98
N ASN A 73 -3.97 -1.63 4.14
CA ASN A 73 -3.99 -0.18 3.93
C ASN A 73 -4.46 0.57 5.18
N ALA A 74 -5.40 0.04 5.96
CA ALA A 74 -5.84 0.64 7.22
C ALA A 74 -4.75 0.61 8.30
N LEU A 75 -4.00 -0.49 8.40
CA LEU A 75 -2.84 -0.58 9.28
C LEU A 75 -1.73 0.40 8.85
N THR A 76 -1.49 0.52 7.54
CA THR A 76 -0.53 1.46 6.96
C THR A 76 -0.93 2.91 7.24
N GLU A 77 -2.19 3.28 7.02
CA GLU A 77 -2.72 4.61 7.32
C GLU A 77 -2.58 4.95 8.82
N THR A 78 -2.95 4.01 9.70
CA THR A 78 -2.82 4.19 11.15
C THR A 78 -1.36 4.37 11.55
N SER A 79 -0.45 3.60 10.97
CA SER A 79 0.99 3.70 11.21
C SER A 79 1.52 5.08 10.80
N PHE A 80 1.15 5.59 9.63
CA PHE A 80 1.55 6.94 9.22
C PHE A 80 0.93 8.04 10.07
N SER A 81 -0.31 7.88 10.51
CA SER A 81 -0.94 8.83 11.43
C SER A 81 -0.16 8.92 12.75
N LEU A 82 0.29 7.79 13.28
CA LEU A 82 1.11 7.76 14.51
C LEU A 82 2.48 8.40 14.28
N VAL A 83 3.16 8.08 13.17
CA VAL A 83 4.44 8.70 12.82
C VAL A 83 4.30 10.21 12.67
N GLN A 84 3.25 10.67 11.98
CA GLN A 84 2.98 12.10 11.82
C GLN A 84 2.80 12.79 13.18
N GLU A 85 2.03 12.21 14.09
CA GLU A 85 1.86 12.75 15.44
C GLU A 85 3.20 12.84 16.18
N THR A 86 4.00 11.76 16.14
CA THR A 86 5.32 11.71 16.76
C THR A 86 6.27 12.76 16.16
N LEU A 87 6.27 12.96 14.84
CA LEU A 87 7.09 13.99 14.18
C LEU A 87 6.64 15.41 14.54
N LEU A 88 5.33 15.65 14.66
CA LEU A 88 4.81 16.94 15.11
C LEU A 88 5.20 17.24 16.56
N GLN A 89 5.16 16.24 17.43
CA GLN A 89 5.63 16.36 18.82
C GLN A 89 7.15 16.62 18.88
N ALA A 90 7.93 15.87 18.08
CA ALA A 90 9.37 16.06 17.96
C ALA A 90 9.72 17.48 17.49
N LYS A 91 9.03 17.98 16.45
CA LYS A 91 9.14 19.36 15.98
C LYS A 91 8.81 20.38 17.08
N GLN A 92 7.73 20.19 17.83
CA GLN A 92 7.37 21.11 18.92
C GLN A 92 8.46 21.17 20.00
N ARG A 93 9.02 20.01 20.37
CA ARG A 93 10.14 19.94 21.31
C ARG A 93 11.41 20.58 20.76
N PHE A 94 11.69 20.37 19.48
CA PHE A 94 12.83 20.99 18.81
C PHE A 94 12.71 22.53 18.76
N ILE A 95 11.53 23.06 18.44
CA ILE A 95 11.26 24.50 18.51
C ILE A 95 11.42 25.03 19.93
N GLN A 96 10.90 24.30 20.92
CA GLN A 96 11.06 24.67 22.33
C GLN A 96 12.54 24.75 22.71
N ALA A 97 13.35 23.81 22.21
CA ALA A 97 14.75 23.74 22.53
C ALA A 97 15.55 24.94 22.02
N ASN A 98 15.14 25.63 20.94
CA ASN A 98 15.84 26.84 20.49
C ASN A 98 15.62 28.08 21.38
N ASN A 99 14.95 27.93 22.53
CA ASN A 99 14.82 29.04 23.48
C ASN A 99 16.16 29.32 24.19
N SER A 100 16.67 30.54 24.05
CA SER A 100 17.93 30.99 24.67
C SER A 100 17.90 31.02 26.20
N ALA A 101 16.71 30.96 26.82
CA ALA A 101 16.56 30.90 28.27
C ALA A 101 16.69 29.46 28.85
N LEU A 102 16.74 28.42 28.01
CA LEU A 102 16.91 27.04 28.47
C LEU A 102 18.36 26.75 28.85
N THR A 103 18.54 25.97 29.91
CA THR A 103 19.86 25.48 30.30
C THR A 103 20.28 24.29 29.43
N ASP A 104 21.58 23.98 29.42
CA ASP A 104 22.09 22.79 28.72
C ASP A 104 21.49 21.49 29.31
N GLU A 105 21.20 21.45 30.61
CA GLU A 105 20.52 20.31 31.26
C GLU A 105 19.08 20.14 30.78
N ASP A 106 18.36 21.25 30.58
CA ASP A 106 17.01 21.21 30.00
C ASP A 106 17.04 20.71 28.55
N ARG A 107 18.03 21.14 27.76
CA ARG A 107 18.21 20.71 26.36
C ARG A 107 18.54 19.22 26.27
N LEU A 108 19.39 18.70 27.16
CA LEU A 108 19.68 17.26 27.25
C LEU A 108 18.42 16.46 27.64
N SER A 109 17.57 17.00 28.50
CA SER A 109 16.29 16.38 28.83
C SER A 109 15.35 16.31 27.62
N ILE A 110 15.37 17.33 26.75
CA ILE A 110 14.65 17.33 25.48
C ILE A 110 15.29 16.33 24.49
N ALA A 111 16.62 16.23 24.45
CA ALA A 111 17.34 15.25 23.63
C ALA A 111 16.91 13.82 23.97
N GLU A 112 16.76 13.51 25.26
CA GLU A 112 16.27 12.20 25.71
C GLU A 112 14.83 11.94 25.25
N GLN A 113 13.95 12.96 25.29
CA GLN A 113 12.61 12.85 24.71
C GLN A 113 12.64 12.61 23.19
N MET A 114 13.56 13.27 22.47
CA MET A 114 13.74 13.06 21.03
C MET A 114 14.23 11.65 20.70
N LYS A 115 15.09 11.05 21.54
CA LYS A 115 15.46 9.63 21.42
C LYS A 115 14.26 8.71 21.59
N GLN A 116 13.33 9.03 22.50
CA GLN A 116 12.09 8.27 22.65
C GLN A 116 11.20 8.40 21.41
N TYR A 117 11.10 9.59 20.80
CA TYR A 117 10.38 9.77 19.54
C TYR A 117 11.02 8.99 18.38
N LEU A 118 12.34 9.00 18.27
CA LEU A 118 13.08 8.18 17.30
C LEU A 118 12.77 6.70 17.48
N SER A 119 12.80 6.19 18.72
CA SER A 119 12.44 4.80 19.02
C SER A 119 10.99 4.49 18.63
N GLN A 120 10.04 5.40 18.92
CA GLN A 120 8.64 5.21 18.55
C GLN A 120 8.45 5.14 17.03
N VAL A 121 9.07 6.04 16.26
CA VAL A 121 9.01 6.01 14.79
C VAL A 121 9.62 4.71 14.27
N LEU A 122 10.73 4.26 14.85
CA LEU A 122 11.37 3.00 14.48
C LEU A 122 10.49 1.77 14.79
N ASP A 123 9.82 1.76 15.94
CA ASP A 123 8.91 0.68 16.32
C ASP A 123 7.70 0.63 15.37
N ILE A 124 7.16 1.79 14.97
CA ILE A 124 6.07 1.87 13.99
C ILE A 124 6.56 1.44 12.60
N ALA A 125 7.76 1.85 12.19
CA ALA A 125 8.36 1.47 10.92
C ALA A 125 8.70 -0.04 10.85
N ASN A 126 8.83 -0.70 12.01
CA ASN A 126 8.99 -2.15 12.16
C ASN A 126 7.67 -2.85 12.56
N SER A 127 6.51 -2.23 12.32
CA SER A 127 5.21 -2.83 12.60
C SER A 127 4.93 -4.06 11.75
N LYS A 128 4.13 -4.97 12.32
CA LYS A 128 3.76 -6.25 11.73
C LYS A 128 2.26 -6.33 11.46
N ASP A 129 1.91 -7.06 10.42
CA ASP A 129 0.52 -7.41 10.10
C ASP A 129 0.00 -8.57 10.97
N GLU A 130 -1.26 -8.96 10.75
CA GLU A 130 -1.91 -10.06 11.49
C GLU A 130 -1.27 -11.43 11.20
N THR A 131 -0.49 -11.55 10.14
CA THR A 131 0.23 -12.78 9.76
C THR A 131 1.64 -12.85 10.35
N GLY A 132 2.12 -11.74 10.94
CA GLY A 132 3.44 -11.60 11.54
C GLY A 132 4.51 -11.04 10.60
N GLY A 133 4.14 -10.67 9.37
CA GLY A 133 5.03 -10.07 8.38
C GLY A 133 5.16 -8.56 8.56
N TYR A 134 6.33 -8.01 8.22
CA TYR A 134 6.60 -6.58 8.31
C TYR A 134 5.97 -5.79 7.17
N ILE A 135 5.20 -4.74 7.49
CA ILE A 135 4.39 -4.02 6.48
C ILE A 135 5.22 -3.08 5.59
N PHE A 136 6.39 -2.64 6.06
CA PHE A 136 7.28 -1.70 5.36
C PHE A 136 8.52 -2.38 4.74
N SER A 137 8.54 -3.71 4.63
CA SER A 137 9.71 -4.49 4.15
C SER A 137 9.72 -4.79 2.64
N GLY A 138 8.72 -4.30 1.89
CA GLY A 138 8.57 -4.60 0.47
C GLY A 138 8.11 -6.04 0.24
N TYR A 139 8.80 -6.80 -0.62
CA TYR A 139 8.56 -8.23 -0.80
C TYR A 139 9.17 -9.10 0.32
N GLN A 140 10.07 -8.55 1.13
CA GLN A 140 10.81 -9.28 2.17
C GLN A 140 10.09 -9.29 3.53
N ILE A 141 8.86 -9.80 3.56
CA ILE A 141 7.95 -9.76 4.73
C ILE A 141 8.54 -10.34 6.03
N ASP A 142 9.50 -11.26 5.95
CA ASP A 142 10.12 -11.92 7.11
C ASP A 142 11.35 -11.18 7.66
N THR A 143 11.85 -10.17 6.94
CA THR A 143 13.05 -9.41 7.31
C THR A 143 12.67 -8.12 7.99
N GLN A 144 13.30 -7.82 9.13
CA GLN A 144 13.09 -6.55 9.83
C GLN A 144 13.53 -5.39 8.93
N PRO A 145 12.63 -4.44 8.58
CA PRO A 145 12.95 -3.42 7.59
C PRO A 145 13.97 -2.41 8.09
N PHE A 146 13.92 -2.00 9.35
CA PHE A 146 14.82 -0.97 9.89
C PHE A 146 15.64 -1.50 11.07
N ALA A 147 16.96 -1.41 10.94
CA ALA A 147 17.92 -1.80 11.97
C ALA A 147 18.78 -0.61 12.38
N ILE A 148 19.00 -0.46 13.70
CA ILE A 148 19.92 0.54 14.25
C ILE A 148 21.36 0.03 14.18
N GLN A 149 22.28 0.88 13.72
CA GLN A 149 23.72 0.65 13.73
C GLN A 149 24.38 1.10 15.04
N VAL A 150 25.65 0.76 15.21
CA VAL A 150 26.45 1.11 16.40
C VAL A 150 26.65 2.63 16.54
N ASP A 151 26.54 3.39 15.45
CA ASP A 151 26.60 4.85 15.39
C ASP A 151 25.23 5.54 15.57
N ASN A 152 24.21 4.77 15.94
CA ASN A 152 22.81 5.19 16.04
C ASN A 152 22.19 5.65 14.70
N SER A 153 22.80 5.37 13.55
CA SER A 153 22.11 5.48 12.26
C SER A 153 21.06 4.38 12.13
N VAL A 154 20.12 4.55 11.19
CA VAL A 154 19.14 3.53 10.84
C VAL A 154 19.31 3.18 9.37
N THR A 155 19.50 1.90 9.07
CA THR A 155 19.54 1.41 7.68
C THR A 155 18.28 0.64 7.35
N TYR A 156 17.76 0.85 6.15
CA TYR A 156 16.79 -0.04 5.56
C TYR A 156 17.41 -1.34 5.04
N GLN A 157 16.81 -2.47 5.41
CA GLN A 157 17.20 -3.83 4.99
C GLN A 157 16.12 -4.53 4.15
N GLY A 158 15.00 -3.86 3.87
CA GLY A 158 13.96 -4.39 2.98
C GLY A 158 14.25 -4.12 1.50
N ASP A 159 13.21 -4.23 0.67
CA ASP A 159 13.28 -3.87 -0.75
C ASP A 159 12.18 -2.87 -1.16
N SER A 160 12.35 -2.27 -2.34
CA SER A 160 11.40 -1.31 -2.93
C SER A 160 10.17 -1.99 -3.57
N GLY A 161 9.86 -3.23 -3.22
CA GLY A 161 8.86 -4.07 -3.87
C GLY A 161 7.42 -3.71 -3.50
N VAL A 162 6.60 -3.40 -4.51
CA VAL A 162 5.16 -3.16 -4.32
C VAL A 162 4.37 -4.40 -4.71
N ASN A 163 3.56 -4.89 -3.78
CA ASN A 163 2.60 -5.95 -3.98
C ASN A 163 1.27 -5.34 -4.40
N GLU A 164 0.73 -5.82 -5.51
CA GLU A 164 -0.59 -5.44 -6.01
C GLU A 164 -1.57 -6.59 -5.86
N LEU A 165 -2.81 -6.28 -5.47
CA LEU A 165 -3.87 -7.26 -5.40
C LEU A 165 -5.04 -6.88 -6.31
N SER A 166 -5.50 -7.83 -7.12
CA SER A 166 -6.64 -7.61 -8.00
C SER A 166 -7.94 -7.63 -7.20
N ILE A 167 -8.64 -6.50 -7.16
CA ILE A 167 -9.91 -6.34 -6.46
C ILE A 167 -11.11 -6.30 -7.40
N SER A 168 -10.90 -6.31 -8.71
CA SER A 168 -11.95 -6.49 -9.71
C SER A 168 -11.31 -6.87 -11.05
N ASN A 169 -12.13 -7.06 -12.10
CA ASN A 169 -11.61 -7.25 -13.44
C ASN A 169 -10.82 -6.02 -13.89
N ASN A 170 -9.51 -6.17 -14.06
CA ASN A 170 -8.60 -5.09 -14.45
C ASN A 170 -8.55 -3.89 -13.47
N VAL A 171 -8.78 -4.16 -12.18
CA VAL A 171 -8.57 -3.18 -11.10
C VAL A 171 -7.64 -3.81 -10.08
N PHE A 172 -6.51 -3.13 -9.85
CA PHE A 172 -5.48 -3.51 -8.91
C PHE A 172 -5.37 -2.43 -7.83
N VAL A 173 -4.97 -2.83 -6.64
CA VAL A 173 -4.66 -1.92 -5.54
C VAL A 173 -3.34 -2.33 -4.91
N ASP A 174 -2.50 -1.34 -4.62
CA ASP A 174 -1.27 -1.53 -3.88
C ASP A 174 -1.63 -1.95 -2.45
N ILE A 175 -1.09 -3.08 -1.99
CA ILE A 175 -1.33 -3.54 -0.63
C ILE A 175 -0.29 -3.02 0.33
N ASN A 176 1.00 -2.98 -0.03
CA ASN A 176 2.09 -2.53 0.85
C ASN A 176 2.68 -1.21 0.37
N MET A 177 3.42 -0.55 1.27
CA MET A 177 4.27 0.58 0.93
C MET A 177 5.71 0.29 1.36
N PRO A 178 6.67 0.26 0.45
CA PRO A 178 8.07 0.04 0.78
C PRO A 178 8.63 1.08 1.77
N GLY A 179 9.40 0.61 2.74
CA GLY A 179 9.97 1.42 3.82
C GLY A 179 10.95 2.46 3.32
N ASP A 180 11.70 2.17 2.26
CA ASP A 180 12.59 3.14 1.60
C ASP A 180 11.79 4.33 1.07
N SER A 181 10.68 4.10 0.37
CA SER A 181 9.82 5.18 -0.11
C SER A 181 9.06 5.88 1.02
N ALA A 182 8.76 5.18 2.10
CA ALA A 182 7.99 5.70 3.22
C ALA A 182 8.84 6.59 4.15
N PHE A 183 10.08 6.18 4.48
CA PHE A 183 10.88 6.80 5.54
C PHE A 183 12.27 7.28 5.11
N GLU A 184 12.87 6.74 4.04
CA GLU A 184 14.23 7.15 3.62
C GLU A 184 14.23 8.17 2.48
N LYS A 185 13.32 8.03 1.52
CA LYS A 185 13.31 8.83 0.28
C LYS A 185 12.46 10.10 0.41
N ILE A 186 12.72 10.92 1.42
CA ILE A 186 12.09 12.24 1.56
C ILE A 186 12.88 13.25 0.74
N ASP A 187 12.19 14.14 0.03
CA ASP A 187 12.87 15.22 -0.67
C ASP A 187 13.69 16.09 0.30
N ASN A 188 14.92 16.41 -0.10
CA ASN A 188 15.73 17.37 0.62
C ASN A 188 15.19 18.78 0.33
N VAL A 189 14.92 19.56 1.38
CA VAL A 189 14.36 20.93 1.25
C VAL A 189 15.33 21.86 0.51
N ILE A 190 16.63 21.61 0.60
CA ILE A 190 17.67 22.42 -0.02
C ILE A 190 17.78 22.12 -1.52
N GLY A 191 17.35 20.93 -1.97
CA GLY A 191 17.34 20.54 -3.37
C GLY A 191 18.02 19.20 -3.64
N ASP A 192 18.99 19.18 -4.53
CA ASP A 192 19.72 17.97 -4.92
C ASP A 192 20.99 17.72 -4.08
N PHE A 193 21.34 18.67 -3.20
CA PHE A 193 22.57 18.63 -2.41
C PHE A 193 22.32 18.91 -0.92
N SER A 194 23.04 18.17 -0.07
CA SER A 194 23.11 18.40 1.38
C SER A 194 24.42 19.13 1.74
N PRO A 195 24.36 20.32 2.37
CA PRO A 195 25.56 21.04 2.81
C PRO A 195 26.12 20.43 4.09
N SER A 196 27.45 20.28 4.12
CA SER A 196 28.24 19.99 5.31
C SER A 196 29.17 21.18 5.57
N TYR A 197 29.12 21.73 6.77
CA TYR A 197 29.85 22.94 7.12
C TYR A 197 31.11 22.56 7.89
N ASN A 198 32.28 22.60 7.23
CA ASN A 198 33.57 22.28 7.85
C ASN A 198 34.08 23.44 8.69
N ASN A 199 33.90 24.68 8.20
CA ASN A 199 34.19 25.90 8.93
C ASN A 199 33.16 26.97 8.53
N ASN A 200 32.52 27.63 9.49
CA ASN A 200 31.47 28.61 9.16
C ASN A 200 31.31 29.64 10.28
N VAL A 201 32.28 30.53 10.40
CA VAL A 201 32.29 31.57 11.44
C VAL A 201 31.27 32.67 11.10
N GLY A 202 31.09 32.98 9.81
CA GLY A 202 30.19 34.03 9.33
C GLY A 202 28.70 33.69 9.38
N GLY A 203 28.34 32.42 9.60
CA GLY A 203 26.94 31.99 9.61
C GLY A 203 26.31 31.97 8.22
N ALA A 204 27.10 31.60 7.21
CA ALA A 204 26.60 31.34 5.87
C ALA A 204 25.68 30.12 5.88
N THR A 205 24.60 30.16 5.12
CA THR A 205 23.65 29.05 5.01
C THR A 205 23.26 28.83 3.57
N VAL A 206 23.27 27.57 3.13
CA VAL A 206 22.84 27.20 1.78
C VAL A 206 21.33 27.07 1.78
N SER A 207 20.61 28.01 1.17
CA SER A 207 19.15 27.99 1.13
C SER A 207 18.59 27.22 -0.05
N ASN A 208 19.35 27.10 -1.14
CA ASN A 208 18.96 26.34 -2.32
C ASN A 208 20.21 25.81 -3.04
N ALA A 209 20.21 24.54 -3.41
CA ALA A 209 21.25 23.90 -4.21
C ALA A 209 20.60 22.84 -5.11
N VAL A 210 20.36 23.18 -6.38
CA VAL A 210 19.63 22.34 -7.33
C VAL A 210 20.38 22.16 -8.63
N ILE A 211 20.20 21.02 -9.28
CA ILE A 211 20.74 20.78 -10.63
C ILE A 211 19.79 21.42 -11.65
N ALA A 212 19.96 22.72 -11.89
CA ALA A 212 19.15 23.50 -12.83
C ALA A 212 19.32 23.05 -14.29
N ASN A 213 20.51 22.58 -14.69
CA ASN A 213 20.78 22.13 -16.05
C ASN A 213 21.55 20.81 -16.10
N ARG A 214 20.81 19.71 -16.27
CA ARG A 214 21.37 18.35 -16.43
C ARG A 214 22.24 18.15 -17.67
N GLY A 215 22.13 19.02 -18.69
CA GLY A 215 22.96 18.94 -19.88
C GLY A 215 24.39 19.45 -19.69
N THR A 216 24.59 20.30 -18.67
CA THR A 216 25.90 20.84 -18.29
C THR A 216 26.45 20.26 -17.00
N TYR A 217 25.63 19.47 -16.27
CA TYR A 217 26.03 18.71 -15.10
C TYR A 217 26.86 17.49 -15.52
N ASP A 218 28.18 17.64 -15.48
CA ASP A 218 29.13 16.61 -15.90
C ASP A 218 29.79 15.95 -14.69
N THR A 219 29.17 14.87 -14.21
CA THR A 219 29.67 14.05 -13.09
C THR A 219 30.89 13.21 -13.45
N ALA A 220 31.27 13.11 -14.73
CA ALA A 220 32.43 12.35 -15.18
C ALA A 220 33.71 13.18 -15.13
N THR A 221 33.61 14.48 -15.44
CA THR A 221 34.74 15.42 -15.37
C THR A 221 34.84 16.09 -14.00
N PHE A 222 33.71 16.30 -13.33
CA PHE A 222 33.63 16.91 -12.00
C PHE A 222 32.72 16.08 -11.09
N PRO A 223 33.25 15.08 -10.38
CA PRO A 223 32.47 14.31 -9.43
C PRO A 223 31.72 15.17 -8.38
N PRO A 224 30.59 14.68 -7.86
CA PRO A 224 29.85 15.38 -6.82
C PRO A 224 30.63 15.40 -5.48
N GLY A 225 30.46 16.48 -4.71
CA GLY A 225 31.23 16.77 -3.49
C GLY A 225 31.91 18.14 -3.57
N TYR A 226 31.16 19.16 -4.00
CA TYR A 226 31.72 20.48 -4.30
C TYR A 226 32.06 21.22 -3.02
N THR A 227 33.33 21.59 -2.85
CA THR A 227 33.79 22.41 -1.74
C THR A 227 33.79 23.87 -2.16
N LEU A 228 33.05 24.70 -1.43
CA LEU A 228 33.01 26.14 -1.58
C LEU A 228 33.87 26.76 -0.48
N ASP A 229 35.02 27.30 -0.89
CA ASP A 229 35.93 28.02 -0.02
C ASP A 229 35.74 29.52 -0.21
N PHE A 230 35.38 30.21 0.87
CA PHE A 230 35.24 31.67 0.88
C PHE A 230 36.60 32.30 1.12
N THR A 231 37.14 32.97 0.10
CA THR A 231 38.46 33.60 0.12
C THR A 231 38.40 35.05 -0.35
N ASP A 232 39.47 35.81 -0.12
CA ASP A 232 39.71 37.14 -0.71
C ASP A 232 41.05 37.05 -1.44
N ALA A 233 41.07 36.36 -2.59
CA ALA A 233 42.30 36.10 -3.33
C ALA A 233 42.78 37.32 -4.12
N ASP A 234 41.87 38.26 -4.44
CA ASP A 234 42.15 39.47 -5.20
C ASP A 234 42.66 40.64 -4.32
N THR A 235 42.59 40.50 -2.99
CA THR A 235 43.01 41.50 -2.00
C THR A 235 42.23 42.82 -2.12
N ASN A 236 41.07 42.81 -2.76
CA ASN A 236 40.22 43.98 -2.97
C ASN A 236 39.19 44.16 -1.84
N GLY A 237 39.14 43.24 -0.87
CA GLY A 237 38.21 43.27 0.25
C GLY A 237 36.78 42.88 -0.14
N GLN A 238 36.62 42.20 -1.28
CA GLN A 238 35.36 41.61 -1.73
C GLN A 238 35.44 40.09 -1.53
N LEU A 239 34.33 39.47 -1.17
CA LEU A 239 34.31 38.03 -0.92
C LEU A 239 34.24 37.29 -2.25
N GLU A 240 35.10 36.29 -2.41
CA GLU A 240 35.18 35.42 -3.58
C GLU A 240 34.91 33.97 -3.16
N VAL A 241 34.15 33.23 -3.96
CA VAL A 241 33.90 31.81 -3.71
C VAL A 241 34.68 30.98 -4.70
N VAL A 242 35.69 30.27 -4.21
CA VAL A 242 36.44 29.29 -4.98
C VAL A 242 35.74 27.95 -4.84
N ILE A 243 35.28 27.41 -5.96
CA ILE A 243 34.57 26.12 -6.01
C ILE A 243 35.55 25.08 -6.49
N THR A 244 35.76 24.06 -5.68
CA THR A 244 36.53 22.87 -6.03
C THR A 244 35.63 21.63 -6.02
N ASP A 245 35.95 20.67 -6.86
CA ASP A 245 35.33 19.35 -6.89
C ASP A 245 35.90 18.47 -5.75
N SER A 246 35.23 17.36 -5.43
CA SER A 246 35.65 16.26 -4.56
C SER A 246 37.08 15.75 -4.78
N THR A 247 37.66 15.95 -5.98
CA THR A 247 39.07 15.63 -6.30
C THR A 247 40.04 16.81 -6.10
N ALA A 248 39.57 17.90 -5.50
CA ALA A 248 40.24 19.19 -5.40
C ALA A 248 40.56 19.85 -6.76
N GLY A 249 39.87 19.44 -7.82
CA GLY A 249 39.93 20.10 -9.12
C GLY A 249 39.21 21.45 -9.08
N ALA A 250 39.83 22.52 -9.59
CA ALA A 250 39.19 23.84 -9.67
C ALA A 250 38.03 23.81 -10.68
N VAL A 251 36.82 24.06 -10.20
CA VAL A 251 35.58 24.07 -11.00
C VAL A 251 35.36 25.46 -11.58
N THR A 252 35.18 26.45 -10.70
CA THR A 252 35.02 27.85 -11.07
C THR A 252 35.25 28.72 -9.86
N THR A 253 35.45 30.01 -10.11
CA THR A 253 35.50 31.01 -9.05
C THR A 253 34.46 32.08 -9.32
N ILE A 254 33.74 32.51 -8.27
CA ILE A 254 32.68 33.52 -8.34
C ILE A 254 33.17 34.79 -7.64
N ASP A 255 33.36 35.85 -8.43
CA ASP A 255 33.81 37.17 -7.99
C ASP A 255 33.00 38.28 -8.71
N PRO A 256 32.31 39.19 -7.98
CA PRO A 256 32.15 39.22 -6.52
C PRO A 256 31.01 38.31 -6.05
N PHE A 257 31.16 37.68 -4.88
CA PHE A 257 30.07 36.99 -4.22
C PHE A 257 29.12 37.99 -3.54
N VAL A 258 27.83 37.86 -3.85
CA VAL A 258 26.75 38.66 -3.23
C VAL A 258 25.84 37.72 -2.46
N PRO A 259 25.74 37.86 -1.12
CA PRO A 259 24.83 37.06 -0.32
C PRO A 259 23.37 37.16 -0.79
N GLY A 260 22.67 36.02 -0.83
CA GLY A 260 21.29 35.89 -1.27
C GLY A 260 21.07 35.94 -2.78
N GLN A 261 22.13 36.12 -3.57
CA GLN A 261 22.06 36.00 -5.03
C GLN A 261 22.41 34.58 -5.45
N ALA A 262 21.52 33.96 -6.25
CA ALA A 262 21.80 32.67 -6.87
C ALA A 262 22.97 32.80 -7.86
N PHE A 263 23.92 31.89 -7.78
CA PHE A 263 24.99 31.72 -8.76
C PHE A 263 24.95 30.30 -9.32
N SER A 264 25.47 30.12 -10.53
CA SER A 264 25.48 28.82 -11.20
C SER A 264 26.88 28.39 -11.59
N PHE A 265 27.16 27.10 -11.43
CA PHE A 265 28.40 26.46 -11.84
C PHE A 265 28.09 25.05 -12.32
N ILE A 266 28.63 24.63 -13.47
CA ILE A 266 28.48 23.26 -14.01
C ILE A 266 27.02 22.74 -13.97
N GLY A 267 26.04 23.59 -14.30
CA GLY A 267 24.62 23.23 -14.27
C GLY A 267 23.97 23.10 -12.89
N VAL A 268 24.72 23.30 -11.81
CA VAL A 268 24.21 23.47 -10.45
C VAL A 268 23.94 24.95 -10.19
N GLU A 269 22.79 25.26 -9.60
CA GLU A 269 22.41 26.58 -9.13
C GLU A 269 22.38 26.57 -7.59
N VAL A 270 23.13 27.47 -6.98
CA VAL A 270 23.27 27.56 -5.53
C VAL A 270 22.96 28.98 -5.06
N THR A 271 22.17 29.07 -4.00
CA THR A 271 21.90 30.31 -3.27
C THR A 271 22.43 30.16 -1.85
N ILE A 272 23.25 31.11 -1.42
CA ILE A 272 23.82 31.16 -0.08
C ILE A 272 23.37 32.45 0.57
N ASP A 273 22.65 32.31 1.69
CA ASP A 273 22.24 33.39 2.56
C ASP A 273 23.21 33.54 3.74
N GLY A 274 23.05 34.60 4.54
CA GLY A 274 23.94 34.91 5.66
C GLY A 274 25.11 35.82 5.26
N MET A 275 26.04 36.04 6.18
CA MET A 275 27.23 36.89 5.95
C MET A 275 28.50 36.04 6.06
N PRO A 276 28.85 35.24 5.05
CA PRO A 276 30.08 34.44 5.07
C PRO A 276 31.30 35.31 5.36
N GLU A 277 32.20 34.77 6.18
CA GLU A 277 33.50 35.37 6.48
C GLU A 277 34.62 34.66 5.72
N ILE A 278 35.76 35.33 5.58
CA ILE A 278 36.94 34.76 4.91
C ILE A 278 37.42 33.54 5.71
N GLY A 279 37.59 32.42 5.03
CA GLY A 279 37.99 31.14 5.62
C GLY A 279 36.82 30.20 5.92
N ASP A 280 35.58 30.61 5.67
CA ASP A 280 34.44 29.70 5.70
C ASP A 280 34.56 28.65 4.58
N GLN A 281 34.16 27.41 4.88
CA GLN A 281 34.21 26.26 3.99
C GLN A 281 32.93 25.43 4.11
N ILE A 282 32.24 25.26 2.98
CA ILE A 282 31.00 24.48 2.86
C ILE A 282 31.23 23.38 1.82
N VAL A 283 30.87 22.15 2.13
CA VAL A 283 30.92 21.02 1.20
C VAL A 283 29.50 20.62 0.82
N LEU A 284 29.17 20.66 -0.47
CA LEU A 284 27.91 20.19 -1.01
C LEU A 284 28.05 18.74 -1.47
N ASN A 285 27.42 17.82 -0.73
CA ASN A 285 27.33 16.41 -1.11
C ASN A 285 26.06 16.19 -1.91
N GLU A 286 26.12 15.40 -2.99
CA GLU A 286 24.93 15.05 -3.76
C GLU A 286 24.07 14.12 -2.90
N ASP A 287 22.95 14.67 -2.45
CA ASP A 287 22.02 14.03 -1.55
C ASP A 287 20.66 14.73 -1.71
N ASN A 288 19.85 14.13 -2.56
CA ASN A 288 18.50 14.60 -2.85
C ASN A 288 17.45 13.91 -1.97
N LYS A 289 17.86 12.97 -1.11
CA LYS A 289 16.96 12.12 -0.32
C LYS A 289 17.44 11.95 1.11
N VAL A 290 16.73 12.59 2.04
CA VAL A 290 17.07 12.54 3.47
C VAL A 290 16.10 11.63 4.21
N SER A 291 16.62 10.79 5.11
CA SER A 291 15.80 9.91 5.93
C SER A 291 15.11 10.64 7.10
N VAL A 292 13.91 10.18 7.48
CA VAL A 292 13.23 10.63 8.71
C VAL A 292 14.13 10.38 9.92
N PHE A 293 14.81 9.23 9.93
CA PHE A 293 15.66 8.80 11.04
C PHE A 293 16.91 9.65 11.14
N GLU A 294 17.54 10.00 10.01
CA GLU A 294 18.68 10.90 9.96
C GLU A 294 18.29 12.31 10.40
N THR A 295 17.11 12.78 10.01
CA THR A 295 16.59 14.10 10.43
C THR A 295 16.38 14.15 11.95
N LEU A 296 15.76 13.12 12.52
CA LEU A 296 15.57 13.02 13.98
C LEU A 296 16.90 12.86 14.72
N LYS A 297 17.85 12.10 14.16
CA LYS A 297 19.20 11.98 14.71
C LYS A 297 19.93 13.32 14.68
N ALA A 298 19.90 14.05 13.57
CA ALA A 298 20.50 15.38 13.47
C ALA A 298 19.89 16.34 14.51
N ALA A 299 18.58 16.25 14.75
CA ALA A 299 17.93 17.02 15.82
C ALA A 299 18.43 16.63 17.22
N ILE A 300 18.65 15.34 17.49
CA ILE A 300 19.23 14.86 18.76
C ILE A 300 20.67 15.34 18.92
N ASP A 301 21.50 15.15 17.89
CA ASP A 301 22.91 15.54 17.89
C ASP A 301 23.05 17.06 18.10
N TRP A 302 22.16 17.87 17.49
CA TRP A 302 22.06 19.31 17.76
C TRP A 302 21.73 19.61 19.23
N LEU A 303 20.77 18.91 19.83
CA LEU A 303 20.41 19.11 21.25
C LEU A 303 21.53 18.72 22.21
N GLU A 304 22.33 17.71 21.87
CA GLU A 304 23.45 17.23 22.70
C GLU A 304 24.64 18.18 22.71
N VAL A 305 24.86 18.96 21.64
CA VAL A 305 25.86 20.03 21.61
C VAL A 305 25.50 21.17 22.57
N GLY A 306 24.20 21.47 22.71
CA GLY A 306 23.69 22.48 23.65
C GLY A 306 24.03 23.93 23.28
N GLY A 307 23.80 24.86 24.21
CA GLY A 307 24.00 26.30 23.98
C GLY A 307 25.47 26.75 23.98
N SER A 308 26.41 25.84 24.27
CA SER A 308 27.85 26.11 24.34
C SER A 308 28.60 25.63 23.09
N ALA A 309 27.93 25.59 21.94
CA ALA A 309 28.55 25.23 20.66
C ALA A 309 29.81 26.10 20.41
N ALA A 310 30.92 25.46 20.00
CA ALA A 310 32.15 26.16 19.65
C ALA A 310 31.93 27.20 18.53
N ASN A 311 30.89 26.99 17.72
CA ASN A 311 30.43 27.90 16.69
C ASN A 311 28.91 28.11 16.80
N THR A 312 28.51 29.21 17.45
CA THR A 312 27.09 29.55 17.66
C THR A 312 26.37 29.90 16.37
N SER A 313 27.07 30.48 15.39
CA SER A 313 26.50 30.83 14.09
C SER A 313 26.11 29.57 13.31
N GLN A 314 27.00 28.58 13.25
CA GLN A 314 26.72 27.29 12.63
C GLN A 314 25.56 26.57 13.34
N HIS A 315 25.54 26.60 14.67
CA HIS A 315 24.49 25.95 15.44
C HIS A 315 23.09 26.47 15.09
N GLU A 316 22.93 27.78 14.87
CA GLU A 316 21.64 28.35 14.43
C GLU A 316 21.30 27.99 12.98
N VAL A 317 22.30 27.89 12.11
CA VAL A 317 22.11 27.43 10.72
C VAL A 317 21.62 25.98 10.69
N ASP A 318 22.24 25.09 11.46
CA ASP A 318 21.84 23.68 11.58
C ASP A 318 20.40 23.56 12.10
N TYR A 319 20.03 24.38 13.08
CA TYR A 319 18.65 24.43 13.60
C TYR A 319 17.64 24.73 12.48
N GLY A 320 17.91 25.74 11.64
CA GLY A 320 17.05 26.13 10.53
C GLY A 320 16.87 25.01 9.49
N HIS A 321 17.96 24.31 9.15
CA HIS A 321 17.94 23.18 8.22
C HIS A 321 17.18 21.99 8.78
N ILE A 322 17.50 21.57 10.01
CA ILE A 322 16.83 20.44 10.68
C ILE A 322 15.33 20.73 10.85
N LEU A 323 14.95 21.94 11.24
CA LEU A 323 13.53 22.30 11.39
C LEU A 323 12.79 22.24 10.04
N SER A 324 13.42 22.72 8.97
CA SER A 324 12.87 22.64 7.62
C SER A 324 12.72 21.20 7.16
N GLN A 325 13.73 20.36 7.38
CA GLN A 325 13.69 18.95 7.03
C GLN A 325 12.67 18.16 7.87
N LEU A 326 12.49 18.49 9.16
CA LEU A 326 11.41 17.93 10.00
C LEU A 326 10.02 18.28 9.45
N ASN A 327 9.85 19.48 8.88
CA ASN A 327 8.58 19.87 8.24
C ASN A 327 8.32 19.07 6.97
N GLU A 328 9.36 18.87 6.17
CA GLU A 328 9.28 18.09 4.94
C GLU A 328 9.01 16.62 5.25
N ALA A 329 9.70 16.05 6.25
CA ALA A 329 9.44 14.70 6.75
C ALA A 329 7.97 14.53 7.19
N ALA A 330 7.43 15.47 7.97
CA ALA A 330 6.03 15.43 8.37
C ALA A 330 5.08 15.53 7.15
N SER A 331 5.38 16.39 6.18
CA SER A 331 4.58 16.59 4.96
C SER A 331 4.61 15.35 4.05
N HIS A 332 5.78 14.72 3.89
CA HIS A 332 5.96 13.47 3.17
C HIS A 332 5.14 12.34 3.80
N ILE A 333 5.23 12.17 5.12
CA ILE A 333 4.43 11.15 5.83
C ILE A 333 2.93 11.40 5.66
N SER A 334 2.47 12.67 5.73
CA SER A 334 1.08 13.00 5.41
C SER A 334 0.70 12.67 3.96
N ALA A 335 1.59 12.88 3.01
CA ALA A 335 1.37 12.51 1.61
C ALA A 335 1.26 10.98 1.45
N GLN A 336 2.11 10.22 2.15
CA GLN A 336 2.05 8.75 2.17
C GLN A 336 0.76 8.25 2.83
N GLN A 337 0.32 8.86 3.94
CA GLN A 337 -0.99 8.59 4.54
C GLN A 337 -2.13 8.87 3.56
N GLY A 338 -2.06 9.98 2.81
CA GLY A 338 -3.02 10.33 1.79
C GLY A 338 -3.14 9.27 0.69
N LYS A 339 -2.03 8.66 0.25
CA LYS A 339 -2.05 7.55 -0.71
C LYS A 339 -2.77 6.32 -0.15
N ALA A 340 -2.49 5.94 1.10
CA ALA A 340 -3.20 4.84 1.77
C ALA A 340 -4.72 5.13 1.87
N GLY A 341 -5.09 6.37 2.17
CA GLY A 341 -6.50 6.82 2.18
C GLY A 341 -7.18 6.73 0.80
N ILE A 342 -6.48 7.11 -0.27
CA ILE A 342 -6.99 6.96 -1.65
C ILE A 342 -7.23 5.48 -1.99
N ASN A 343 -6.31 4.59 -1.60
CA ASN A 343 -6.47 3.15 -1.78
C ASN A 343 -7.67 2.62 -1.00
N LEU A 344 -7.87 3.03 0.25
CA LEU A 344 -9.04 2.67 1.06
C LEU A 344 -10.35 3.10 0.39
N GLN A 345 -10.43 4.34 -0.10
CA GLN A 345 -11.61 4.83 -0.81
C GLN A 345 -11.89 4.03 -2.10
N LEU A 346 -10.84 3.67 -2.85
CA LEU A 346 -10.96 2.80 -4.01
C LEU A 346 -11.50 1.41 -3.61
N ILE A 347 -10.96 0.82 -2.56
CA ILE A 347 -11.37 -0.49 -2.04
C ILE A 347 -12.84 -0.47 -1.61
N GLU A 348 -13.27 0.52 -0.82
CA GLU A 348 -14.66 0.66 -0.36
C GLU A 348 -15.64 0.87 -1.53
N SER A 349 -15.24 1.66 -2.52
CA SER A 349 -16.04 1.86 -3.74
C SER A 349 -16.20 0.56 -4.54
N GLN A 350 -15.16 -0.28 -4.59
CA GLN A 350 -15.24 -1.58 -5.26
C GLN A 350 -16.04 -2.60 -4.44
N GLU A 351 -15.89 -2.59 -3.12
CA GLU A 351 -16.67 -3.41 -2.18
C GLU A 351 -18.17 -3.19 -2.39
N SER A 352 -18.62 -1.93 -2.40
CA SER A 352 -20.03 -1.60 -2.66
C SER A 352 -20.50 -2.07 -4.04
N ARG A 353 -19.68 -1.95 -5.08
CA ARG A 353 -20.03 -2.42 -6.43
C ARG A 353 -20.15 -3.94 -6.52
N HIS A 354 -19.28 -4.65 -5.80
CA HIS A 354 -19.35 -6.11 -5.72
C HIS A 354 -20.57 -6.58 -4.96
N LEU A 355 -21.00 -5.87 -3.91
CA LEU A 355 -22.26 -6.17 -3.21
C LEU A 355 -23.46 -6.07 -4.17
N ASP A 356 -23.54 -5.00 -4.96
CA ASP A 356 -24.62 -4.81 -5.95
C ASP A 356 -24.57 -5.87 -7.06
N SER A 357 -23.37 -6.13 -7.60
CA SER A 357 -23.18 -7.13 -8.65
C SER A 357 -23.49 -8.54 -8.14
N ASN A 358 -23.08 -8.88 -6.91
CA ASN A 358 -23.37 -10.17 -6.30
C ASN A 358 -24.88 -10.35 -6.12
N LEU A 359 -25.58 -9.33 -5.61
CA LEU A 359 -27.03 -9.36 -5.47
C LEU A 359 -27.72 -9.58 -6.82
N SER A 360 -27.30 -8.89 -7.87
CA SER A 360 -27.87 -9.05 -9.21
C SER A 360 -27.63 -10.45 -9.78
N LEU A 361 -26.42 -11.00 -9.63
CA LEU A 361 -26.10 -12.36 -10.07
C LEU A 361 -26.86 -13.41 -9.26
N GLU A 362 -27.01 -13.21 -7.95
CA GLU A 362 -27.78 -14.08 -7.05
C GLU A 362 -29.28 -14.09 -7.41
N GLN A 363 -29.87 -12.93 -7.71
CA GLN A 363 -31.25 -12.84 -8.22
C GLN A 363 -31.40 -13.54 -9.58
N GLY A 364 -30.45 -13.33 -10.49
CA GLY A 364 -30.42 -14.03 -11.78
C GLY A 364 -30.32 -15.55 -11.61
N ARG A 365 -29.43 -16.02 -10.72
CA ARG A 365 -29.26 -17.43 -10.36
C ARG A 365 -30.56 -18.01 -9.81
N SER A 366 -31.13 -17.37 -8.79
CA SER A 366 -32.38 -17.77 -8.12
C SER A 366 -33.53 -17.89 -9.12
N SER A 367 -33.70 -16.91 -10.02
CA SER A 367 -34.79 -16.93 -11.02
C SER A 367 -34.76 -18.15 -11.97
N ILE A 368 -33.59 -18.78 -12.12
CA ILE A 368 -33.37 -19.94 -12.98
C ILE A 368 -33.31 -21.24 -12.18
N GLU A 369 -32.58 -21.26 -11.07
CA GLU A 369 -32.25 -22.44 -10.28
C GLU A 369 -33.36 -22.79 -9.29
N ASP A 370 -34.08 -21.82 -8.72
CA ASP A 370 -35.01 -22.07 -7.61
C ASP A 370 -36.30 -22.74 -8.09
N LEU A 371 -36.79 -23.69 -7.29
CA LEU A 371 -38.00 -24.44 -7.57
C LEU A 371 -39.26 -23.69 -7.10
N ASP A 372 -40.26 -23.60 -7.98
CA ASP A 372 -41.63 -23.29 -7.59
C ASP A 372 -42.24 -24.51 -6.87
N PHE A 373 -42.18 -24.49 -5.54
CA PHE A 373 -42.68 -25.57 -4.68
C PHE A 373 -44.17 -25.86 -4.87
N TYR A 374 -44.98 -24.86 -5.20
CA TYR A 374 -46.41 -25.08 -5.44
C TYR A 374 -46.60 -25.95 -6.68
N LYS A 375 -46.00 -25.55 -7.80
CA LYS A 375 -46.07 -26.31 -9.05
C LYS A 375 -45.42 -27.68 -8.93
N ALA A 376 -44.31 -27.78 -8.21
CA ALA A 376 -43.58 -29.03 -8.01
C ALA A 376 -44.38 -30.03 -7.16
N THR A 377 -44.99 -29.57 -6.07
CA THR A 377 -45.82 -30.42 -5.19
C THR A 377 -47.04 -30.94 -5.96
N THR A 378 -47.73 -30.10 -6.72
CA THR A 378 -48.84 -30.55 -7.58
C THR A 378 -48.41 -31.60 -8.60
N ARG A 379 -47.22 -31.46 -9.20
CA ARG A 379 -46.68 -32.45 -10.15
C ARG A 379 -46.32 -33.77 -9.47
N LEU A 380 -45.75 -33.71 -8.26
CA LEU A 380 -45.46 -34.89 -7.46
C LEU A 380 -46.76 -35.64 -7.15
N GLU A 381 -47.79 -34.95 -6.64
CA GLU A 381 -49.10 -35.55 -6.36
C GLU A 381 -49.72 -36.20 -7.61
N GLN A 382 -49.68 -35.52 -8.76
CA GLN A 382 -50.14 -36.10 -10.03
C GLN A 382 -49.36 -37.37 -10.42
N SER A 383 -48.05 -37.38 -10.18
CA SER A 383 -47.18 -38.53 -10.47
C SER A 383 -47.44 -39.70 -9.53
N GLU A 384 -47.68 -39.43 -8.24
CA GLU A 384 -48.07 -40.43 -7.25
C GLU A 384 -49.43 -41.05 -7.58
N VAL A 385 -50.43 -40.24 -7.93
CA VAL A 385 -51.74 -40.73 -8.36
C VAL A 385 -51.62 -41.56 -9.64
N ALA A 386 -50.78 -41.14 -10.60
CA ALA A 386 -50.53 -41.92 -11.82
C ALA A 386 -49.83 -43.25 -11.53
N LEU A 387 -48.87 -43.29 -10.59
CA LEU A 387 -48.21 -44.51 -10.14
C LEU A 387 -49.22 -45.46 -9.48
N GLN A 388 -50.07 -44.96 -8.58
CA GLN A 388 -51.13 -45.73 -7.95
C GLN A 388 -52.11 -46.31 -8.99
N ALA A 389 -52.52 -45.50 -9.97
CA ALA A 389 -53.38 -45.95 -11.07
C ALA A 389 -52.71 -47.03 -11.93
N ALA A 390 -51.40 -46.91 -12.21
CA ALA A 390 -50.63 -47.92 -12.92
C ALA A 390 -50.53 -49.23 -12.13
N GLN A 391 -50.29 -49.15 -10.82
CA GLN A 391 -50.27 -50.31 -9.91
C GLN A 391 -51.64 -51.02 -9.86
N LEU A 392 -52.74 -50.27 -9.76
CA LEU A 392 -54.10 -50.82 -9.81
C LEU A 392 -54.40 -51.48 -11.16
N THR A 393 -53.99 -50.86 -12.27
CA THR A 393 -54.18 -51.41 -13.62
C THR A 393 -53.38 -52.70 -13.80
N PHE A 394 -52.12 -52.71 -13.33
CA PHE A 394 -51.28 -53.90 -13.33
C PHE A 394 -51.89 -55.05 -12.51
N SER A 395 -52.42 -54.76 -11.32
CA SER A 395 -53.15 -55.72 -10.49
C SER A 395 -54.40 -56.28 -11.18
N LYS A 396 -55.20 -55.42 -11.83
CA LYS A 396 -56.37 -55.86 -12.63
C LYS A 396 -55.98 -56.73 -13.83
N VAL A 397 -54.90 -56.39 -14.53
CA VAL A 397 -54.39 -57.19 -15.67
C VAL A 397 -53.84 -58.54 -15.20
N GLN A 398 -53.16 -58.59 -14.06
CA GLN A 398 -52.78 -59.87 -13.42
C GLN A 398 -54.03 -60.70 -13.07
N GLY A 399 -55.11 -60.09 -12.59
CA GLY A 399 -56.38 -60.76 -12.28
C GLY A 399 -57.20 -61.26 -13.48
N LEU A 400 -56.94 -60.73 -14.69
CA LEU A 400 -57.53 -61.19 -15.96
C LEU A 400 -56.74 -62.33 -16.62
N SER A 401 -55.66 -62.79 -15.99
CA SER A 401 -54.90 -63.97 -16.42
C SER A 401 -55.83 -65.17 -16.62
N LEU A 402 -55.55 -65.95 -17.68
CA LEU A 402 -56.31 -67.02 -18.33
C LEU A 402 -57.15 -67.98 -17.45
N LEU A 403 -56.98 -67.99 -16.13
CA LEU A 403 -57.69 -68.85 -15.18
C LEU A 403 -59.17 -68.47 -14.99
N ASN A 404 -59.55 -67.20 -15.23
CA ASN A 404 -60.94 -66.77 -15.14
C ASN A 404 -61.78 -67.06 -16.40
N TYR A 405 -61.15 -67.42 -17.53
CA TYR A 405 -61.86 -67.77 -18.77
C TYR A 405 -62.02 -69.30 -18.95
N ILE A 406 -61.46 -70.11 -18.05
CA ILE A 406 -61.61 -71.58 -18.02
C ILE A 406 -62.42 -71.98 -16.76
N ARG A 407 -63.57 -71.35 -16.55
CA ARG A 407 -64.59 -71.84 -15.62
C ARG A 407 -65.90 -72.06 -16.33
#